data_AF-A0A2V6L552-F1
#
_entry.id   AF-A0A2V6L552-F1
#
_cell.length_a   1.000
_cell.length_b   1.000
_cell.length_c   1.000
_cell.angle_alpha   90.00
_cell.angle_beta   90.00
_cell.angle_gamma   90.00
#
_symmetry.space_group_name_H-M   'P 1'
#
loop_
_entity.id
_entity.type
_entity.pdbx_description
1 polymer ?
#
loop_
_entity_poly.entity_id
_entity_poly.type
_entity_poly.pdbx_seq_one_letter_code
_entity_poly.pdbx_strand_id
1 'polypeptide(L)'
;MFSLTMLGSGSAGNSALVATEHCKILIDGGLSARQLVLRLAQCGVTASQLDGILLTHEHGDHVCGLEVLCRKLEVPIYCNALTAE
;
A
#
# COMPACT_ATOMS: atom_id res chain seq x y z
N MET A 1 15.32 -11.42 -5.99
CA MET A 1 14.22 -11.68 -6.94
C MET A 1 13.19 -10.57 -6.81
N PHE A 2 12.62 -10.07 -7.90
CA PHE A 2 11.59 -9.01 -7.92
C PHE A 2 10.20 -9.62 -8.11
N SER A 3 9.18 -9.09 -7.42
CA SER A 3 7.79 -9.47 -7.62
C SER A 3 6.85 -8.26 -7.57
N LEU A 4 5.76 -8.38 -8.33
CA LEU A 4 4.61 -7.49 -8.30
C LEU A 4 3.38 -8.35 -8.02
N THR A 5 2.59 -7.99 -7.01
CA THR A 5 1.37 -8.71 -6.63
C THR A 5 0.23 -7.73 -6.49
N MET A 6 -0.86 -7.96 -7.24
CA MET A 6 -2.07 -7.15 -7.11
C MET A 6 -2.80 -7.56 -5.83
N LEU A 7 -2.91 -6.63 -4.89
CA LEU A 7 -3.68 -6.82 -3.66
C LEU A 7 -5.14 -6.43 -3.87
N GLY A 8 -5.43 -5.45 -4.72
CA GLY A 8 -6.77 -5.00 -5.07
C GLY A 8 -6.78 -4.29 -6.41
N SER A 9 -7.87 -4.43 -7.16
CA SER A 9 -8.07 -3.78 -8.46
C SER A 9 -9.55 -3.48 -8.66
N GLY A 10 -9.87 -2.27 -9.11
CA GLY A 10 -11.23 -1.81 -9.40
C GLY A 10 -11.83 -0.88 -8.34
N SER A 11 -13.12 -0.58 -8.47
CA SER A 11 -13.84 0.43 -7.66
C SER A 11 -13.90 0.14 -6.16
N ALA A 12 -13.57 -1.09 -5.74
CA ALA A 12 -13.51 -1.50 -4.34
C ALA A 12 -12.17 -1.14 -3.65
N GLY A 13 -11.21 -0.61 -4.40
CA GLY A 13 -9.91 -0.18 -3.88
C GLY A 13 -8.73 -0.81 -4.64
N ASN A 14 -7.85 0.04 -5.17
CA ASN A 14 -6.64 -0.35 -5.85
C ASN A 14 -5.46 -0.42 -4.85
N SER A 15 -4.71 -1.51 -4.93
CA SER A 15 -3.47 -1.66 -4.16
C SER A 15 -2.59 -2.77 -4.74
N ALA A 16 -1.28 -2.58 -4.74
CA ALA A 16 -0.33 -3.60 -5.15
C ALA A 16 0.88 -3.66 -4.21
N LEU A 17 1.49 -4.83 -4.10
CA LEU A 17 2.76 -5.03 -3.42
C LEU A 17 3.87 -5.16 -4.47
N VAL A 18 4.88 -4.30 -4.37
CA VAL A 18 6.15 -4.47 -5.07
C VAL A 18 7.16 -4.94 -4.04
N ALA A 19 7.78 -6.10 -4.28
CA ALA A 19 8.72 -6.69 -3.35
C ALA A 19 10.00 -7.16 -4.03
N THR A 20 11.08 -7.01 -3.30
CA THR A 20 12.40 -7.55 -3.60
C THR A 20 12.96 -8.22 -2.34
N GLU A 21 14.18 -8.77 -2.43
CA GLU A 21 14.88 -9.28 -1.26
C GLU A 21 15.26 -8.17 -0.26
N HIS A 22 15.38 -6.93 -0.71
CA HIS A 22 15.86 -5.81 0.12
C HIS A 22 14.78 -4.82 0.52
N CYS A 23 13.68 -4.75 -0.23
CA CYS A 23 12.67 -3.72 -0.06
C CYS A 23 11.28 -4.19 -0.48
N LYS A 24 10.26 -3.73 0.25
CA LYS A 24 8.84 -3.98 0.02
C LYS A 24 8.08 -2.65 0.08
N ILE A 25 7.47 -2.28 -1.03
CA ILE A 25 6.70 -1.04 -1.18
C ILE A 25 5.25 -1.41 -1.46
N LEU A 26 4.34 -0.77 -0.73
CA LEU A 26 2.92 -0.80 -1.04
C LEU A 26 2.62 0.32 -2.04
N ILE A 27 2.03 -0.03 -3.18
CA ILE A 27 1.51 0.92 -4.16
C ILE A 27 0.02 1.09 -3.87
N ASP A 28 -0.38 2.29 -3.49
CA ASP A 28 -1.75 2.66 -3.11
C ASP A 28 -2.35 1.85 -1.93
N GLY A 29 -3.28 2.47 -1.22
CA GLY A 29 -4.00 1.89 -0.09
C GLY A 29 -5.51 2.00 -0.25
N GLY A 30 -6.02 1.69 -1.44
CA GLY A 30 -7.43 1.80 -1.78
C GLY A 30 -8.35 0.86 -0.99
N LEU A 31 -7.82 -0.28 -0.55
CA LEU A 31 -8.54 -1.23 0.30
C LEU A 31 -8.51 -0.78 1.76
N SER A 32 -9.53 -1.11 2.55
CA SER A 32 -9.49 -0.87 4.01
C SER A 32 -8.22 -1.48 4.64
N ALA A 33 -7.68 -0.85 5.69
CA ALA A 33 -6.48 -1.32 6.37
C ALA A 33 -6.57 -2.80 6.82
N ARG A 34 -7.76 -3.27 7.20
CA ARG A 34 -7.99 -4.68 7.53
C ARG A 34 -7.77 -5.60 6.33
N GLN A 35 -8.28 -5.22 5.16
CA GLN A 35 -8.12 -5.98 3.92
C GLN A 35 -6.65 -5.96 3.45
N LEU A 36 -5.97 -4.82 3.53
CA LEU A 36 -4.54 -4.72 3.20
C LEU A 36 -3.70 -5.67 4.05
N VAL A 37 -3.87 -5.63 5.38
CA VAL A 37 -3.13 -6.50 6.31
C VAL A 37 -3.39 -7.98 6.01
N LEU A 38 -4.65 -8.35 5.75
CA LEU A 38 -5.02 -9.73 5.43
C LEU A 38 -4.36 -10.21 4.12
N ARG A 39 -4.38 -9.38 3.08
CA ARG A 39 -3.83 -9.75 1.76
C ARG A 39 -2.30 -9.73 1.75
N LEU A 40 -1.66 -8.79 2.44
CA LEU A 40 -0.21 -8.81 2.67
C LEU A 40 0.22 -10.11 3.37
N ALA A 41 -0.52 -10.54 4.39
CA ALA A 41 -0.23 -11.79 5.08
C ALA A 41 -0.35 -13.02 4.17
N GLN A 42 -1.28 -13.02 3.20
CA GLN A 42 -1.37 -14.07 2.17
C GLN A 42 -0.16 -14.10 1.24
N CYS A 43 0.51 -12.96 1.06
CA CYS A 43 1.80 -12.86 0.35
C CYS A 43 3.01 -13.20 1.24
N GLY A 44 2.80 -13.60 2.51
CA GLY A 44 3.87 -13.85 3.47
C GLY A 44 4.55 -12.57 3.98
N VAL A 45 3.90 -11.42 3.85
CA VAL A 45 4.43 -10.12 4.26
C VAL A 45 3.58 -9.56 5.39
N THR A 46 4.19 -9.14 6.49
CA THR A 46 3.50 -8.37 7.52
C THR A 46 3.54 -6.88 7.15
N ALA A 47 2.52 -6.12 7.56
CA ALA A 47 2.48 -4.69 7.30
C ALA A 47 3.70 -3.93 7.85
N SER A 48 4.29 -4.41 8.96
CA SER A 48 5.53 -3.87 9.56
C SER A 48 6.80 -4.13 8.75
N GLN A 49 6.75 -4.98 7.73
CA GLN A 49 7.87 -5.24 6.82
C GLN A 49 7.85 -4.34 5.57
N LEU A 50 6.86 -3.46 5.45
CA LEU A 50 6.85 -2.45 4.39
C LEU A 50 7.89 -1.39 4.72
N ASP A 51 8.66 -0.99 3.72
CA ASP A 51 9.66 0.07 3.84
C ASP A 51 9.09 1.44 3.44
N GLY A 52 7.92 1.46 2.82
CA GLY A 52 7.26 2.67 2.37
C GLY A 52 5.97 2.40 1.60
N ILE A 53 5.26 3.49 1.37
CA ILE A 53 4.03 3.53 0.58
C ILE A 53 4.25 4.51 -0.57
N LEU A 54 3.92 4.12 -1.79
CA LEU A 54 3.87 5.01 -2.94
C LEU A 54 2.41 5.25 -3.33
N LEU A 55 1.98 6.51 -3.36
CA LEU A 55 0.66 6.90 -3.85
C LEU A 55 0.75 7.39 -5.29
N THR A 56 -0.15 6.88 -6.12
CA THR A 56 -0.24 7.28 -7.52
C THR A 56 -1.04 8.57 -7.69
N HIS A 57 -2.14 8.72 -6.95
CA HIS A 57 -3.02 9.89 -6.91
C HIS A 57 -4.00 9.82 -5.70
N GLU A 58 -4.72 10.91 -5.45
CA GLU A 58 -5.48 11.19 -4.22
C GLU A 58 -6.94 10.69 -4.20
N HIS A 59 -7.37 9.96 -5.23
CA HIS A 59 -8.74 9.46 -5.28
C HIS A 59 -9.04 8.45 -4.16
N GLY A 60 -10.29 8.45 -3.68
CA GLY A 60 -10.70 7.66 -2.52
C GLY A 60 -10.45 6.16 -2.66
N ASP A 61 -10.59 5.61 -3.87
CA ASP A 61 -10.29 4.22 -4.20
C ASP A 61 -8.78 3.90 -4.24
N HIS A 62 -7.91 4.86 -3.93
CA HIS A 62 -6.46 4.69 -3.75
C HIS A 62 -5.97 5.05 -2.33
N VAL A 63 -6.75 5.78 -1.53
CA VAL A 63 -6.30 6.27 -0.21
C VAL A 63 -7.17 5.83 0.98
N CYS A 64 -8.32 5.18 0.74
CA CYS A 64 -9.32 4.88 1.78
C CYS A 64 -8.77 4.12 3.02
N GLY A 65 -7.87 3.15 2.83
CA GLY A 65 -7.25 2.43 3.94
C GLY A 65 -5.99 3.09 4.49
N LEU A 66 -5.48 4.12 3.82
CA LEU A 66 -4.15 4.65 4.09
C LEU A 66 -4.07 5.37 5.42
N GLU A 67 -5.09 6.16 5.78
CA GLU A 67 -5.11 6.92 7.04
C GLU A 67 -4.93 5.99 8.25
N VAL A 68 -5.69 4.89 8.29
CA VAL A 68 -5.62 3.91 9.37
C VAL A 68 -4.32 3.11 9.34
N LEU A 69 -3.81 2.81 8.13
CA LEU A 69 -2.56 2.07 7.97
C LEU A 69 -1.36 2.91 8.45
N CYS A 70 -1.29 4.19 8.08
CA CYS A 70 -0.21 5.10 8.45
C CYS A 70 -0.20 5.46 9.93
N ARG A 71 -1.37 5.46 10.60
CA ARG A 71 -1.40 5.57 12.08
C ARG A 71 -0.78 4.38 12.79
N LYS A 72 -0.66 3.22 12.11
CA LYS A 72 -0.12 1.98 12.68
C LYS A 72 1.28 1.66 12.20
N LEU A 73 1.68 2.20 11.05
CA LEU A 73 2.98 1.97 10.43
C LEU A 73 3.77 3.27 10.40
N GLU A 74 4.95 3.26 10.98
CA GLU A 74 5.91 4.37 10.89
C GLU A 74 6.76 4.20 9.62
N VAL A 75 6.13 4.36 8.45
CA VAL A 75 6.79 4.23 7.14
C VAL A 75 6.63 5.51 6.32
N PRO A 76 7.64 5.88 5.50
CA PRO A 76 7.53 7.02 4.62
C PRO A 76 6.45 6.83 3.56
N ILE A 77 5.75 7.91 3.24
CA ILE A 77 4.80 8.00 2.12
C ILE A 77 5.44 8.84 1.03
N TYR A 78 5.47 8.29 -0.18
CA TYR A 78 5.99 8.93 -1.37
C TYR A 78 4.82 9.24 -2.31
N CYS A 79 4.79 10.45 -2.85
CA CYS A 79 3.84 10.88 -3.88
C CYS A 79 4.41 12.10 -4.61
N ASN A 80 3.77 12.54 -5.69
CA ASN A 80 4.14 13.80 -6.32
C ASN A 80 3.58 14.99 -5.50
N ALA A 81 4.06 16.21 -5.78
CA ALA A 81 3.62 17.40 -5.06
C ALA A 81 2.10 17.61 -5.12
N LEU A 82 1.48 17.40 -6.30
CA LEU A 82 0.03 17.57 -6.49
C LEU A 82 -0.82 16.61 -5.63
N THR A 83 -0.34 15.39 -5.37
CA THR A 83 -1.03 14.41 -4.51
C THR A 83 -0.80 14.71 -3.03
N ALA A 84 0.25 15.47 -2.70
CA ALA A 84 0.63 15.80 -1.33
C ALA A 84 -0.08 17.07 -0.78
N GLU A 85 -0.65 17.88 -1.67
CA GLU A 85 -1.44 19.08 -1.35
C GLU A 85 -2.82 18.74 -0.76
#